data_AF-A0A2V5TVN3-F1
#
_entry.id   AF-A0A2V5TVN3-F1
#
_cell.length_a   1.000
_cell.length_b   1.000
_cell.length_c   1.000
_cell.angle_alpha   90.00
_cell.angle_beta   90.00
_cell.angle_gamma   90.00
#
_symmetry.space_group_name_H-M   'P 1'
#
loop_
_entity.id
_entity.type
_entity.pdbx_description
1 polymer ?
#
loop_
_entity_poly.entity_id
_entity_poly.type
_entity_poly.pdbx_seq_one_letter_code
_entity_poly.pdbx_strand_id
1 'polypeptide(L)'
;MNPLIRSSRASFARITLAIVVCMFVGELNAADAPARIAIVRALDLDVNETKGVELANGTRARVKLLRVDETRDALRDAVRQARVQIELNGQSLVLTSATYHLPVTAAGVQIDCPITKGYVTNSSEGNAWGLLKDARLRLWPAGSPWIEPGTFVYPLKQRWFASHTQMANEPTFVDGGEAPSAKKIYYHYGLDSGGAEGMVDVVAASAGRVISSGKEILPGYDDSPVQPRYDVVYLVDERGWYHRYSHLQVIDPAVRPGARISLGQKVGVLGKEGGSGGWSHLHFDITSRQPSGLWGIQEGYAFIWEAYHRQYAPKIIAVARPHRFVFSGEKVVLDGSKSWSAAGRVAQYDWTFTDGSSASGSSVERTYAQSGEYSEILKVTDTRGQVDYDFAVVLVIDKSAPDQLPPTIHPAFAPTVNIRAGDPVTFKVRSFRTTAGHETWDFGDGSEKVTVKSDGNVDQHAKDGYAVTQHRFARPGRYLVRVERTNERGQTAIGHLHVPVEAGNSSAVK
;
A
#
# COMPACT_ATOMS: atom_id res chain seq x y z
N MET A 1 41.48 -58.37 -1.56
CA MET A 1 41.21 -59.78 -1.23
C MET A 1 40.40 -59.82 0.05
N ASN A 2 39.16 -60.27 -0.05
CA ASN A 2 38.38 -60.81 1.09
C ASN A 2 38.89 -62.26 1.35
N PRO A 3 38.52 -63.03 2.40
CA PRO A 3 37.70 -62.70 3.60
C PRO A 3 38.08 -63.48 4.91
N LEU A 4 37.30 -63.24 5.99
CA LEU A 4 36.82 -64.16 7.08
C LEU A 4 37.87 -64.85 8.00
N ILE A 5 37.70 -64.87 9.34
CA ILE A 5 36.91 -65.87 10.11
C ILE A 5 36.78 -65.44 11.60
N ARG A 6 35.76 -66.02 12.27
CA ARG A 6 35.03 -65.75 13.53
C ARG A 6 35.69 -65.99 14.90
N SER A 7 34.99 -65.42 15.90
CA SER A 7 34.75 -65.85 17.32
C SER A 7 35.85 -65.49 18.33
N SER A 8 35.57 -65.06 19.57
CA SER A 8 34.61 -65.57 20.56
C SER A 8 34.29 -64.53 21.67
N ARG A 9 33.52 -64.97 22.68
CA ARG A 9 32.72 -64.19 23.64
C ARG A 9 33.45 -63.68 24.91
N ALA A 10 32.79 -62.68 25.52
CA ALA A 10 32.58 -62.44 26.96
C ALA A 10 33.64 -61.66 27.78
N SER A 11 33.24 -60.49 28.30
CA SER A 11 32.88 -60.31 29.72
C SER A 11 32.28 -58.92 29.97
N PHE A 12 31.17 -58.89 30.71
CA PHE A 12 30.45 -57.69 31.14
C PHE A 12 31.09 -57.12 32.42
N ALA A 13 31.34 -55.81 32.44
CA ALA A 13 31.46 -55.02 33.67
C ALA A 13 30.40 -53.91 33.64
N ARG A 14 29.48 -53.94 34.61
CA ARG A 14 28.40 -52.97 34.79
C ARG A 14 28.97 -51.69 35.40
N ILE A 15 28.78 -50.56 34.74
CA ILE A 15 28.88 -49.22 35.35
C ILE A 15 27.49 -48.60 35.25
N THR A 16 26.82 -48.45 36.39
CA THR A 16 25.54 -47.76 36.52
C THR A 16 25.82 -46.26 36.56
N LEU A 17 25.60 -45.56 35.44
CA LEU A 17 25.63 -44.10 35.38
C LEU A 17 24.22 -43.57 35.68
N ALA A 18 24.05 -42.95 36.85
CA ALA A 18 22.82 -42.26 37.20
C ALA A 18 22.72 -40.97 36.39
N ILE A 19 21.82 -40.96 35.40
CA ILE A 19 21.48 -39.74 34.64
C ILE A 19 20.46 -38.96 35.48
N VAL A 20 20.91 -37.85 36.07
CA VAL A 20 20.02 -36.80 36.57
C VAL A 20 19.45 -36.08 35.35
N VAL A 21 18.24 -36.44 34.95
CA VAL A 21 17.46 -35.66 33.98
C VAL A 21 16.90 -34.45 34.71
N CYS A 22 17.64 -33.34 34.68
CA CYS A 22 17.06 -32.04 34.96
C CYS A 22 16.08 -31.71 33.82
N MET A 23 14.79 -31.98 34.02
CA MET A 23 13.74 -31.41 33.18
C MET A 23 13.68 -29.91 33.45
N PHE A 24 14.45 -29.12 32.71
CA PHE A 24 14.03 -27.76 32.41
C PHE A 24 12.88 -27.88 31.41
N VAL A 25 11.65 -27.94 31.94
CA VAL A 25 10.49 -27.53 31.17
C VAL A 25 10.67 -26.03 30.99
N GLY A 26 11.35 -25.62 29.93
CA GLY A 26 11.20 -24.27 29.43
C GLY A 26 9.73 -24.12 29.11
N GLU A 27 9.03 -23.26 29.86
CA GLU A 27 7.77 -22.71 29.41
C GLU A 27 8.02 -22.17 28.00
N LEU A 28 7.55 -22.90 27.00
CA LEU A 28 7.23 -22.31 25.71
C LEU A 28 6.30 -21.17 26.07
N ASN A 29 6.82 -19.93 26.07
CA ASN A 29 5.97 -18.76 26.05
C ASN A 29 5.12 -18.90 24.79
N ALA A 30 3.94 -19.49 24.96
CA ALA A 30 2.88 -19.41 24.00
C ALA A 30 2.69 -17.91 23.79
N ALA A 31 2.90 -17.42 22.57
CA ALA A 31 2.25 -16.20 22.18
C ALA A 31 0.79 -16.36 22.60
N ASP A 32 0.33 -15.55 23.56
CA ASP A 32 -1.01 -15.66 24.14
C ASP A 32 -2.01 -15.90 23.01
N ALA A 33 -2.86 -16.93 23.15
CA ALA A 33 -3.92 -17.17 22.19
C ALA A 33 -4.67 -15.85 21.94
N PRO A 34 -5.02 -15.51 20.69
CA PRO A 34 -5.54 -14.19 20.38
C PRO A 34 -6.77 -13.90 21.22
N ALA A 35 -6.71 -12.82 22.01
CA ALA A 35 -7.80 -12.39 22.88
C ALA A 35 -9.04 -11.95 22.08
N ARG A 36 -8.89 -11.74 20.77
CA ARG A 36 -9.95 -11.33 19.85
C ARG A 36 -9.87 -12.09 18.54
N ILE A 37 -10.95 -12.75 18.15
CA ILE A 37 -11.06 -13.42 16.84
C ILE A 37 -11.43 -12.37 15.79
N ALA A 38 -10.66 -12.27 14.71
CA ALA A 38 -10.96 -11.34 13.62
C ALA A 38 -12.30 -11.67 12.93
N ILE A 39 -13.00 -10.69 12.39
CA ILE A 39 -14.26 -10.92 11.64
C ILE A 39 -14.03 -11.59 10.28
N VAL A 40 -12.87 -11.31 9.67
CA VAL A 40 -12.45 -11.89 8.38
C VAL A 40 -12.11 -13.37 8.52
N ARG A 41 -12.38 -14.16 7.48
CA ARG A 41 -11.88 -15.52 7.30
C ARG A 41 -11.05 -15.60 6.02
N ALA A 42 -9.89 -16.25 6.06
CA ALA A 42 -9.05 -16.46 4.89
C ALA A 42 -9.12 -17.93 4.43
N LEU A 43 -9.16 -18.13 3.12
CA LEU A 43 -9.08 -19.43 2.48
C LEU A 43 -7.99 -19.39 1.41
N ASP A 44 -7.05 -20.33 1.47
CA ASP A 44 -6.15 -20.60 0.37
C ASP A 44 -6.73 -21.79 -0.43
N LEU A 45 -6.85 -21.61 -1.74
CA LEU A 45 -7.43 -22.59 -2.66
C LEU A 45 -6.53 -22.81 -3.88
N ASP A 46 -6.37 -24.07 -4.27
CA ASP A 46 -5.87 -24.46 -5.59
C ASP A 46 -7.01 -24.45 -6.60
N VAL A 47 -6.72 -24.31 -7.88
CA VAL A 47 -7.74 -24.36 -8.93
C VAL A 47 -8.47 -25.72 -8.88
N ASN A 48 -9.80 -25.67 -8.95
CA ASN A 48 -10.77 -26.75 -8.75
C ASN A 48 -11.00 -27.19 -7.30
N GLU A 49 -10.25 -26.67 -6.32
CA GLU A 49 -10.49 -26.96 -4.90
C GLU A 49 -11.77 -26.27 -4.41
N THR A 50 -12.52 -26.96 -3.55
CA THR A 50 -13.71 -26.44 -2.87
C THR A 50 -13.53 -26.50 -1.37
N LYS A 51 -13.86 -25.41 -0.65
CA LYS A 51 -13.91 -25.40 0.81
C LYS A 51 -15.19 -24.78 1.34
N GLY A 52 -15.66 -25.32 2.46
CA GLY A 52 -16.63 -24.67 3.33
C GLY A 52 -15.91 -23.80 4.36
N VAL A 53 -16.50 -22.67 4.72
CA VAL A 53 -16.02 -21.79 5.80
C VAL A 53 -17.18 -21.33 6.65
N GLU A 54 -16.98 -21.36 7.97
CA GLU A 54 -17.90 -20.75 8.93
C GLU A 54 -17.45 -19.32 9.23
N LEU A 55 -18.34 -18.36 8.97
CA LEU A 55 -18.10 -16.93 9.14
C LEU A 55 -18.29 -16.51 10.59
N ALA A 56 -17.87 -15.30 10.94
CA ALA A 56 -17.89 -14.81 12.32
C ALA A 56 -19.29 -14.75 12.97
N ASN A 57 -20.36 -14.74 12.17
CA ASN A 57 -21.75 -14.77 12.67
C ASN A 57 -22.36 -16.19 12.66
N GLY A 58 -21.55 -17.24 12.47
CA GLY A 58 -22.00 -18.64 12.40
C GLY A 58 -22.59 -19.07 11.06
N THR A 59 -22.82 -18.15 10.11
CA THR A 59 -23.25 -18.52 8.75
C THR A 59 -22.14 -19.24 8.00
N ARG A 60 -22.51 -20.10 7.05
CA ARG A 60 -21.54 -20.88 6.26
C ARG A 60 -21.53 -20.44 4.81
N ALA A 61 -20.34 -20.42 4.23
CA ALA A 61 -20.13 -20.20 2.81
C ALA A 61 -19.38 -21.39 2.21
N ARG A 62 -19.70 -21.75 0.97
CA ARG A 62 -18.97 -22.73 0.16
C ARG A 62 -18.34 -22.00 -1.01
N VAL A 63 -17.03 -22.16 -1.16
CA VAL A 63 -16.24 -21.49 -2.19
C VAL A 63 -15.47 -22.53 -2.99
N LYS A 64 -15.55 -22.45 -4.32
CA LYS A 64 -14.69 -23.20 -5.23
C LYS A 64 -13.90 -22.24 -6.10
N LEU A 65 -12.58 -22.41 -6.17
CA LEU A 65 -11.76 -21.69 -7.15
C LEU A 65 -11.89 -22.39 -8.49
N LEU A 66 -12.40 -21.70 -9.51
CA LEU A 66 -12.59 -22.27 -10.84
C LEU A 66 -11.38 -22.01 -11.75
N ARG A 67 -10.81 -20.81 -11.68
CA ARG A 67 -9.73 -20.37 -12.56
C ARG A 67 -9.00 -19.15 -12.00
N VAL A 68 -7.73 -19.00 -12.36
CA VAL A 68 -6.94 -17.77 -12.20
C VAL A 68 -6.47 -17.32 -13.58
N ASP A 69 -6.74 -16.06 -13.92
CA ASP A 69 -6.38 -15.41 -15.18
C ASP A 69 -5.50 -14.19 -14.93
N GLU A 70 -4.32 -14.16 -15.54
CA GLU A 70 -3.36 -13.07 -15.34
C GLU A 70 -3.16 -12.28 -16.63
N THR A 71 -3.12 -10.96 -16.51
CA THR A 71 -2.65 -10.05 -17.55
C THR A 71 -1.26 -9.61 -17.17
N ARG A 72 -0.29 -9.87 -18.04
CA ARG A 72 1.12 -9.51 -17.85
C ARG A 72 1.53 -8.43 -18.85
N ASP A 73 2.43 -7.54 -18.44
CA ASP A 73 2.96 -6.53 -19.36
C ASP A 73 4.02 -7.13 -20.32
N ALA A 74 4.22 -6.45 -21.44
CA ALA A 74 5.25 -6.84 -22.42
C ALA A 74 6.67 -6.40 -22.01
N LEU A 75 6.81 -5.51 -21.02
CA LEU A 75 8.08 -4.89 -20.66
C LEU A 75 8.95 -5.83 -19.81
N ARG A 76 8.31 -6.53 -18.87
CA ARG A 76 8.95 -7.31 -17.80
C ARG A 76 8.26 -8.65 -17.55
N ASP A 77 7.15 -8.94 -18.25
CA ASP A 77 6.26 -10.07 -17.94
C ASP A 77 5.68 -9.98 -16.51
N ALA A 78 5.54 -8.75 -16.00
CA ALA A 78 4.97 -8.51 -14.67
C ALA A 78 3.44 -8.60 -14.74
N VAL A 79 2.84 -9.28 -13.76
CA VAL A 79 1.40 -9.32 -13.55
C VAL A 79 0.92 -7.91 -13.23
N ARG A 80 0.08 -7.37 -14.12
CA ARG A 80 -0.60 -6.08 -13.93
C ARG A 80 -2.04 -6.23 -13.48
N GLN A 81 -2.61 -7.42 -13.64
CA GLN A 81 -3.91 -7.80 -13.14
C GLN A 81 -3.97 -9.31 -12.99
N ALA A 82 -4.54 -9.80 -11.89
CA ALA A 82 -4.99 -11.18 -11.78
C ALA A 82 -6.49 -11.19 -11.49
N ARG A 83 -7.26 -12.00 -12.22
CA ARG A 83 -8.69 -12.22 -12.02
C ARG A 83 -8.91 -13.66 -11.61
N VAL A 84 -9.69 -13.89 -10.57
CA VAL A 84 -10.05 -15.22 -10.10
C VAL A 84 -11.52 -15.46 -10.37
N GLN A 85 -11.83 -16.52 -11.11
CA GLN A 85 -13.20 -16.99 -11.28
C GLN A 85 -13.50 -18.00 -10.18
N ILE A 86 -14.61 -17.81 -9.49
CA ILE A 86 -15.04 -18.65 -8.37
C ILE A 86 -16.50 -19.09 -8.53
N GLU A 87 -16.88 -20.16 -7.85
CA GLU A 87 -18.26 -20.47 -7.49
C GLU A 87 -18.42 -20.23 -5.98
N LEU A 88 -19.36 -19.36 -5.62
CA LEU A 88 -19.66 -18.96 -4.25
C LEU A 88 -21.12 -19.27 -3.94
N ASN A 89 -21.37 -20.22 -3.03
CA ASN A 89 -22.71 -20.71 -2.71
C ASN A 89 -23.55 -21.06 -3.96
N GLY A 90 -22.91 -21.62 -5.00
CA GLY A 90 -23.55 -21.98 -6.27
C GLY A 90 -23.64 -20.86 -7.30
N GLN A 91 -23.25 -19.62 -6.97
CA GLN A 91 -23.20 -18.49 -7.91
C GLN A 91 -21.79 -18.28 -8.45
N SER A 92 -21.63 -18.11 -9.77
CA SER A 92 -20.32 -17.77 -10.35
C SER A 92 -20.01 -16.27 -10.23
N LEU A 93 -18.77 -15.94 -9.88
CA LEU A 93 -18.27 -14.58 -9.72
C LEU A 93 -16.82 -14.48 -10.23
N VAL A 94 -16.45 -13.29 -10.72
CA VAL A 94 -15.05 -12.94 -11.02
C VAL A 94 -14.61 -11.85 -10.06
N LEU A 95 -13.48 -12.06 -9.39
CA LEU A 95 -12.84 -11.09 -8.52
C LEU A 95 -11.50 -10.66 -9.11
N THR A 96 -11.19 -9.37 -9.06
CA THR A 96 -9.83 -8.90 -9.38
C THR A 96 -9.00 -8.90 -8.10
N SER A 97 -7.79 -9.44 -8.18
CA SER A 97 -6.87 -9.58 -7.06
C SER A 97 -6.23 -8.25 -6.66
N ALA A 98 -6.47 -7.82 -5.42
CA ALA A 98 -5.98 -6.59 -4.77
C ALA A 98 -5.81 -5.38 -5.71
N THR A 99 -4.85 -4.50 -5.44
CA THR A 99 -4.57 -3.29 -6.25
C THR A 99 -5.78 -2.34 -6.33
N TYR A 100 -6.15 -1.79 -5.17
CA TYR A 100 -7.25 -0.84 -4.96
C TYR A 100 -8.67 -1.41 -5.10
N HIS A 101 -8.84 -2.73 -5.25
CA HIS A 101 -10.16 -3.38 -5.24
C HIS A 101 -10.64 -3.64 -3.82
N LEU A 102 -11.92 -3.36 -3.56
CA LEU A 102 -12.58 -3.60 -2.28
C LEU A 102 -13.39 -4.90 -2.31
N PRO A 103 -13.72 -5.48 -1.14
CA PRO A 103 -14.65 -6.61 -1.07
C PRO A 103 -16.00 -6.31 -1.73
N VAL A 104 -16.54 -7.32 -2.42
CA VAL A 104 -17.86 -7.26 -3.05
C VAL A 104 -18.85 -8.14 -2.30
N THR A 105 -20.13 -7.77 -2.33
CA THR A 105 -21.21 -8.61 -1.77
C THR A 105 -21.83 -9.47 -2.87
N ALA A 106 -21.81 -10.78 -2.71
CA ALA A 106 -22.42 -11.74 -3.63
C ALA A 106 -22.86 -13.01 -2.87
N ALA A 107 -23.93 -13.65 -3.34
CA ALA A 107 -24.44 -14.91 -2.78
C ALA A 107 -24.54 -14.97 -1.24
N GLY A 108 -24.97 -13.86 -0.62
CA GLY A 108 -25.19 -13.74 0.82
C GLY A 108 -23.94 -13.53 1.67
N VAL A 109 -22.78 -13.25 1.06
CA VAL A 109 -21.52 -12.98 1.78
C VAL A 109 -20.75 -11.82 1.15
N GLN A 110 -19.78 -11.28 1.88
CA GLN A 110 -18.77 -10.38 1.34
C GLN A 110 -17.48 -11.16 1.06
N ILE A 111 -16.82 -10.90 -0.07
CA ILE A 111 -15.63 -11.63 -0.50
C ILE A 111 -14.66 -10.75 -1.29
N ASP A 112 -13.36 -11.02 -1.15
CA ASP A 112 -12.32 -10.51 -2.04
C ASP A 112 -11.24 -11.56 -2.34
N CYS A 113 -10.29 -11.18 -3.19
CA CYS A 113 -9.06 -11.91 -3.46
C CYS A 113 -7.87 -10.96 -3.24
N PRO A 114 -7.06 -11.13 -2.19
CA PRO A 114 -5.91 -10.24 -1.97
C PRO A 114 -4.64 -10.67 -2.72
N ILE A 115 -4.51 -11.94 -3.11
CA ILE A 115 -3.27 -12.45 -3.71
C ILE A 115 -3.52 -13.71 -4.54
N THR A 116 -2.78 -13.82 -5.65
CA THR A 116 -2.65 -15.03 -6.47
C THR A 116 -1.19 -15.46 -6.56
N LYS A 117 -0.95 -16.73 -6.89
CA LYS A 117 0.38 -17.32 -6.98
C LYS A 117 1.29 -16.69 -8.04
N GLY A 118 0.76 -16.08 -9.09
CA GLY A 118 1.61 -15.44 -10.11
C GLY A 118 2.36 -14.21 -9.60
N TYR A 119 1.80 -13.48 -8.62
CA TYR A 119 2.51 -12.39 -7.93
C TYR A 119 3.65 -12.90 -7.04
N VAL A 120 3.58 -14.14 -6.55
CA VAL A 120 4.62 -14.74 -5.70
C VAL A 120 5.73 -15.38 -6.53
N THR A 121 5.38 -16.02 -7.65
CA THR A 121 6.28 -16.90 -8.42
C THR A 121 7.52 -16.20 -8.96
N ASN A 122 7.39 -14.94 -9.42
CA ASN A 122 8.51 -14.15 -9.95
C ASN A 122 8.85 -12.91 -9.10
N SER A 123 8.49 -12.93 -7.82
CA SER A 123 8.77 -11.82 -6.90
C SER A 123 10.27 -11.74 -6.54
N SER A 124 10.81 -10.54 -6.38
CA SER A 124 12.12 -10.31 -5.72
C SER A 124 12.04 -10.46 -4.20
N GLU A 125 10.85 -10.31 -3.61
CA GLU A 125 10.62 -10.30 -2.17
C GLU A 125 10.23 -11.67 -1.61
N GLY A 126 10.44 -12.72 -2.41
CA GLY A 126 10.01 -14.07 -2.06
C GLY A 126 8.51 -14.17 -1.80
N ASN A 127 8.13 -14.95 -0.79
CA ASN A 127 6.73 -15.21 -0.43
C ASN A 127 6.28 -14.40 0.79
N ALA A 128 6.31 -13.06 0.69
CA ALA A 128 5.84 -12.16 1.75
C ALA A 128 4.36 -12.43 2.15
N TRP A 129 3.57 -13.03 1.27
CA TRP A 129 2.17 -13.36 1.50
C TRP A 129 1.94 -14.67 2.26
N GLY A 130 2.97 -15.50 2.42
CA GLY A 130 2.81 -16.85 2.96
C GLY A 130 1.78 -17.68 2.19
N LEU A 131 1.61 -17.45 0.89
CA LEU A 131 0.66 -18.17 0.03
C LEU A 131 1.35 -19.39 -0.59
N LEU A 132 0.76 -20.58 -0.42
CA LEU A 132 1.28 -21.81 -1.03
C LEU A 132 0.38 -22.35 -2.16
N LYS A 133 -0.89 -21.94 -2.19
CA LYS A 133 -1.91 -22.35 -3.17
C LYS A 133 -2.07 -21.31 -4.28
N ASP A 134 -2.94 -21.58 -5.24
CA ASP A 134 -3.11 -20.73 -6.42
C ASP A 134 -3.70 -19.34 -6.10
N ALA A 135 -4.61 -19.23 -5.14
CA ALA A 135 -5.15 -17.95 -4.68
C ALA A 135 -5.54 -17.95 -3.19
N ARG A 136 -5.50 -16.77 -2.59
CA ARG A 136 -6.17 -16.48 -1.31
C ARG A 136 -7.48 -15.77 -1.58
N LEU A 137 -8.52 -16.13 -0.84
CA LEU A 137 -9.79 -15.43 -0.76
C LEU A 137 -10.05 -15.03 0.69
N ARG A 138 -10.68 -13.88 0.91
CA ARG A 138 -11.15 -13.47 2.23
C ARG A 138 -12.64 -13.28 2.24
N LEU A 139 -13.28 -13.69 3.34
CA LEU A 139 -14.73 -13.69 3.47
C LEU A 139 -15.17 -13.02 4.77
N TRP A 140 -16.31 -12.35 4.68
CA TRP A 140 -17.02 -11.75 5.80
C TRP A 140 -18.53 -12.02 5.68
N PRO A 141 -19.29 -11.98 6.79
CA PRO A 141 -20.74 -11.97 6.71
C PRO A 141 -21.25 -10.82 5.81
N ALA A 142 -22.36 -11.02 5.10
CA ALA A 142 -22.98 -9.93 4.35
C ALA A 142 -23.39 -8.77 5.27
N GLY A 143 -23.11 -7.54 4.84
CA GLY A 143 -23.43 -6.32 5.58
C GLY A 143 -22.62 -6.10 6.87
N SER A 144 -21.68 -6.99 7.20
CA SER A 144 -20.78 -6.76 8.32
C SER A 144 -19.73 -5.70 7.98
N PRO A 145 -19.13 -5.07 9.00
CA PRO A 145 -17.91 -4.33 8.77
C PRO A 145 -16.77 -5.23 8.26
N TRP A 146 -15.79 -4.66 7.57
CA TRP A 146 -14.58 -5.38 7.15
C TRP A 146 -13.56 -5.51 8.28
N ILE A 147 -13.51 -4.51 9.15
CA ILE A 147 -12.80 -4.52 10.42
C ILE A 147 -13.69 -3.99 11.54
N GLU A 148 -13.60 -4.63 12.70
CA GLU A 148 -14.45 -4.33 13.85
C GLU A 148 -14.37 -2.82 14.22
N PRO A 149 -15.53 -2.13 14.36
CA PRO A 149 -15.55 -0.73 14.75
C PRO A 149 -14.86 -0.51 16.10
N GLY A 150 -14.11 0.60 16.20
CA GLY A 150 -13.40 0.95 17.43
C GLY A 150 -12.12 0.16 17.70
N THR A 151 -11.69 -0.72 16.78
CA THR A 151 -10.43 -1.47 16.92
C THR A 151 -9.36 -1.07 15.92
N PHE A 152 -9.71 -0.25 14.93
CA PHE A 152 -8.83 0.13 13.84
C PHE A 152 -9.10 1.57 13.36
N VAL A 153 -8.04 2.33 13.09
CA VAL A 153 -8.07 3.71 12.60
C VAL A 153 -7.12 3.91 11.41
N TYR A 154 -7.37 4.93 10.59
CA TYR A 154 -6.46 5.39 9.55
C TYR A 154 -5.10 5.78 10.17
N PRO A 155 -3.98 5.19 9.73
CA PRO A 155 -2.68 5.35 10.39
C PRO A 155 -2.01 6.70 10.17
N LEU A 156 -2.66 7.66 9.50
CA LEU A 156 -2.07 8.95 9.18
C LEU A 156 -3.01 10.11 9.53
N LYS A 157 -2.43 11.21 9.99
CA LYS A 157 -3.12 12.49 10.16
C LYS A 157 -3.05 13.32 8.87
N GLN A 158 -3.63 12.78 7.79
CA GLN A 158 -3.73 13.44 6.50
C GLN A 158 -5.00 13.02 5.74
N ARG A 159 -5.30 13.67 4.61
CA ARG A 159 -6.40 13.24 3.72
C ARG A 159 -6.07 11.91 3.03
N TRP A 160 -7.10 11.19 2.62
CA TRP A 160 -6.94 10.05 1.69
C TRP A 160 -6.28 10.52 0.41
N PHE A 161 -5.32 9.72 -0.08
CA PHE A 161 -4.63 9.98 -1.35
C PHE A 161 -4.03 11.40 -1.44
N ALA A 162 -3.44 11.88 -0.33
CA ALA A 162 -2.74 13.16 -0.26
C ALA A 162 -1.57 13.28 -1.26
N SER A 163 -0.96 12.15 -1.58
CA SER A 163 0.07 12.00 -2.61
C SER A 163 -0.13 10.67 -3.34
N HIS A 164 0.82 10.31 -4.18
CA HIS A 164 0.99 8.98 -4.75
C HIS A 164 0.88 7.89 -3.65
N THR A 165 0.43 6.72 -4.06
CA THR A 165 0.39 5.52 -3.22
C THR A 165 0.91 4.33 -4.01
N GLN A 166 1.25 3.27 -3.28
CA GLN A 166 1.54 1.98 -3.86
C GLN A 166 0.86 0.92 -3.00
N MET A 167 -0.09 0.19 -3.56
CA MET A 167 -0.88 -0.77 -2.80
C MET A 167 -0.50 -2.18 -3.21
N ALA A 168 -0.63 -3.12 -2.26
CA ALA A 168 -0.46 -4.57 -2.42
C ALA A 168 -0.52 -5.08 -3.87
N ASN A 169 0.55 -5.77 -4.27
CA ASN A 169 0.81 -6.39 -5.58
C ASN A 169 1.13 -5.43 -6.73
N GLU A 170 1.08 -4.11 -6.52
CA GLU A 170 1.56 -3.15 -7.49
C GLU A 170 3.09 -3.28 -7.66
N PRO A 171 3.62 -3.41 -8.87
CA PRO A 171 5.07 -3.33 -9.09
C PRO A 171 5.63 -1.98 -8.62
N THR A 172 6.78 -1.98 -7.95
CA THR A 172 7.31 -0.76 -7.33
C THR A 172 7.84 0.25 -8.35
N PHE A 173 7.34 1.50 -8.36
CA PHE A 173 7.62 2.43 -9.48
C PHE A 173 8.26 3.78 -9.10
N VAL A 174 7.93 4.35 -7.94
CA VAL A 174 8.18 5.80 -7.73
C VAL A 174 9.66 6.15 -7.56
N ASP A 175 10.38 5.34 -6.78
CA ASP A 175 11.84 5.41 -6.63
C ASP A 175 12.60 4.91 -7.86
N GLY A 176 11.84 4.47 -8.86
CA GLY A 176 12.35 3.94 -10.09
C GLY A 176 12.65 2.45 -10.06
N GLY A 177 12.08 1.67 -9.14
CA GLY A 177 12.21 0.21 -9.08
C GLY A 177 11.68 -0.55 -10.32
N GLU A 178 10.87 0.10 -11.17
CA GLU A 178 10.43 -0.45 -12.44
C GLU A 178 11.41 -0.13 -13.57
N ALA A 179 12.08 -1.18 -14.08
CA ALA A 179 13.00 -1.12 -15.20
C ALA A 179 12.80 -2.34 -16.13
N PRO A 180 12.80 -2.19 -17.47
CA PRO A 180 12.60 -3.31 -18.41
C PRO A 180 13.67 -4.42 -18.30
N SER A 181 14.88 -4.07 -17.88
CA SER A 181 15.97 -5.01 -17.64
C SER A 181 15.78 -5.86 -16.37
N ALA A 182 14.96 -5.42 -15.41
CA ALA A 182 14.73 -6.14 -14.15
C ALA A 182 13.73 -7.31 -14.34
N LYS A 183 14.26 -8.54 -14.42
CA LYS A 183 13.49 -9.77 -14.66
C LYS A 183 12.80 -10.35 -13.43
N LYS A 184 13.32 -10.08 -12.23
CA LYS A 184 12.57 -10.28 -10.97
C LYS A 184 11.75 -9.04 -10.70
N ILE A 185 10.50 -9.24 -10.32
CA ILE A 185 9.56 -8.14 -10.10
C ILE A 185 9.46 -7.90 -8.61
N TYR A 186 9.75 -6.69 -8.16
CA TYR A 186 9.34 -6.30 -6.82
C TYR A 186 7.85 -5.97 -6.89
N TYR A 187 7.01 -6.95 -6.57
CA TYR A 187 5.61 -6.70 -6.25
C TYR A 187 5.53 -6.19 -4.82
N HIS A 188 5.02 -4.98 -4.67
CA HIS A 188 4.86 -4.37 -3.37
C HIS A 188 3.98 -5.24 -2.46
N TYR A 189 4.33 -5.28 -1.17
CA TYR A 189 3.57 -5.97 -0.14
C TYR A 189 3.31 -4.99 1.00
N GLY A 190 2.07 -4.92 1.48
CA GLY A 190 1.66 -3.82 2.36
C GLY A 190 1.05 -2.66 1.59
N LEU A 191 1.09 -1.47 2.18
CA LEU A 191 0.41 -0.28 1.69
C LEU A 191 1.27 0.97 1.91
N ASP A 192 1.64 1.62 0.83
CA ASP A 192 2.38 2.87 0.85
C ASP A 192 1.44 4.05 0.70
N SER A 193 1.46 4.94 1.69
CA SER A 193 0.76 6.21 1.67
C SER A 193 1.77 7.35 1.66
N GLY A 194 1.95 7.99 0.50
CA GLY A 194 2.82 9.14 0.34
C GLY A 194 2.36 10.34 1.17
N GLY A 195 3.32 11.18 1.56
CA GLY A 195 3.07 12.37 2.36
C GLY A 195 4.26 13.33 2.36
N ALA A 196 4.05 14.55 2.87
CA ALA A 196 5.12 15.52 2.99
C ALA A 196 6.08 15.11 4.12
N GLU A 197 7.34 14.84 3.76
CA GLU A 197 8.39 14.40 4.68
C GLU A 197 8.47 15.29 5.94
N GLY A 198 8.40 14.68 7.12
CA GLY A 198 8.53 15.38 8.40
C GLY A 198 7.33 16.23 8.82
N MET A 199 6.22 16.15 8.08
CA MET A 199 5.05 17.00 8.31
C MET A 199 3.75 16.22 8.56
N VAL A 200 3.80 14.89 8.50
CA VAL A 200 2.63 14.03 8.68
C VAL A 200 2.85 13.10 9.87
N ASP A 201 1.95 13.21 10.85
CA ASP A 201 1.94 12.31 12.00
C ASP A 201 1.42 10.93 11.60
N VAL A 202 2.21 9.92 11.96
CA VAL A 202 1.84 8.50 11.89
C VAL A 202 1.27 8.11 13.24
N VAL A 203 0.10 7.47 13.23
CA VAL A 203 -0.59 7.02 14.44
C VAL A 203 -0.85 5.52 14.41
N ALA A 204 -0.98 4.93 15.59
CA ALA A 204 -1.23 3.51 15.75
C ALA A 204 -2.62 3.16 15.19
N ALA A 205 -2.63 2.40 14.09
CA ALA A 205 -3.84 1.90 13.46
C ALA A 205 -4.64 1.00 14.40
N SER A 206 -3.99 0.30 15.33
CA SER A 206 -4.62 -0.52 16.37
C SER A 206 -4.02 -0.21 17.73
N ALA A 207 -4.81 -0.38 18.80
CA ALA A 207 -4.24 -0.55 20.13
C ALA A 207 -3.44 -1.86 20.19
N GLY A 208 -2.39 -1.90 21.01
CA GLY A 208 -1.52 -3.07 21.05
C GLY A 208 -0.33 -2.93 21.97
N ARG A 209 0.60 -3.88 21.86
CA ARG A 209 1.89 -3.87 22.54
C ARG A 209 3.01 -3.64 21.52
N VAL A 210 3.94 -2.75 21.83
CA VAL A 210 5.15 -2.57 21.00
C VAL A 210 6.02 -3.80 21.15
N ILE A 211 6.30 -4.48 20.04
CA ILE A 211 7.21 -5.62 20.00
C ILE A 211 8.61 -5.17 19.59
N SER A 212 8.70 -4.25 18.63
CA SER A 212 9.97 -3.66 18.23
C SER A 212 9.81 -2.18 17.94
N SER A 213 10.84 -1.42 18.29
CA SER A 213 10.96 0.00 17.98
C SER A 213 12.41 0.28 17.63
N GLY A 214 12.66 0.76 16.41
CA GLY A 214 14.01 0.89 15.90
C GLY A 214 14.69 -0.49 15.81
N LYS A 215 15.91 -0.56 16.34
CA LYS A 215 16.70 -1.81 16.38
C LYS A 215 16.40 -2.68 17.61
N GLU A 216 15.58 -2.20 18.53
CA GLU A 216 15.26 -2.91 19.76
C GLU A 216 14.06 -3.84 19.56
N ILE A 217 14.13 -5.02 20.17
CA ILE A 217 13.06 -6.01 20.17
C ILE A 217 12.78 -6.47 21.61
N LEU A 218 11.51 -6.66 21.91
CA LEU A 218 11.06 -7.23 23.18
C LEU A 218 11.45 -8.73 23.23
N PRO A 219 12.12 -9.21 24.30
CA PRO A 219 12.49 -10.62 24.43
C PRO A 219 11.29 -11.58 24.35
N GLY A 220 11.51 -12.79 23.81
CA GLY A 220 10.49 -13.84 23.70
C GLY A 220 9.65 -13.80 22.42
N TYR A 221 10.05 -13.01 21.42
CA TYR A 221 9.38 -12.87 20.13
C TYR A 221 10.23 -13.42 18.97
N ASP A 222 10.98 -14.49 19.22
CA ASP A 222 11.93 -15.07 18.25
C ASP A 222 11.23 -15.73 17.04
N ASP A 223 10.01 -16.28 17.21
CA ASP A 223 9.14 -16.80 16.13
C ASP A 223 8.09 -15.77 15.67
N SER A 224 8.50 -14.51 15.54
CA SER A 224 7.65 -13.42 15.06
C SER A 224 8.07 -12.96 13.65
N PRO A 225 7.20 -12.26 12.91
CA PRO A 225 7.56 -11.69 11.61
C PRO A 225 8.39 -10.40 11.71
N VAL A 226 8.87 -10.05 12.90
CA VAL A 226 9.53 -8.77 13.17
C VAL A 226 10.92 -8.73 12.55
N GLN A 227 11.19 -7.68 11.79
CA GLN A 227 12.51 -7.37 11.23
C GLN A 227 12.95 -5.98 11.72
N PRO A 228 13.68 -5.87 12.85
CA PRO A 228 14.04 -4.58 13.44
C PRO A 228 14.89 -3.72 12.51
N ARG A 229 14.54 -2.44 12.39
CA ARG A 229 15.28 -1.44 11.61
C ARG A 229 15.06 -0.07 12.26
N TYR A 230 16.06 0.82 12.21
CA TYR A 230 16.09 2.06 13.00
C TYR A 230 14.89 3.00 12.78
N ASP A 231 14.20 2.88 11.65
CA ASP A 231 13.05 3.65 11.19
C ASP A 231 11.72 2.85 11.21
N VAL A 232 11.70 1.70 11.88
CA VAL A 232 10.57 0.75 11.88
C VAL A 232 10.04 0.51 13.29
N VAL A 233 8.71 0.41 13.39
CA VAL A 233 7.99 -0.02 14.59
C VAL A 233 7.10 -1.22 14.26
N TYR A 234 7.06 -2.20 15.16
CA TYR A 234 6.10 -3.29 15.14
C TYR A 234 5.21 -3.27 16.38
N LEU A 235 3.89 -3.26 16.18
CA LEU A 235 2.89 -3.44 17.22
C LEU A 235 2.20 -4.78 17.03
N VAL A 236 1.92 -5.53 18.12
CA VAL A 236 1.00 -6.66 18.08
C VAL A 236 -0.33 -6.27 18.72
N ASP A 237 -1.44 -6.55 18.05
CA ASP A 237 -2.80 -6.26 18.56
C ASP A 237 -3.45 -7.47 19.25
N GLU A 238 -4.68 -7.29 19.75
CA GLU A 238 -5.45 -8.36 20.43
C GLU A 238 -5.84 -9.53 19.50
N ARG A 239 -5.72 -9.38 18.18
CA ARG A 239 -5.92 -10.47 17.21
C ARG A 239 -4.64 -11.27 16.96
N GLY A 240 -3.53 -10.88 17.58
CA GLY A 240 -2.21 -11.43 17.30
C GLY A 240 -1.65 -10.97 15.96
N TRP A 241 -2.19 -9.89 15.38
CA TRP A 241 -1.69 -9.34 14.13
C TRP A 241 -0.56 -8.34 14.41
N TYR A 242 0.50 -8.44 13.62
CA TYR A 242 1.63 -7.52 13.66
C TYR A 242 1.40 -6.38 12.69
N HIS A 243 1.43 -5.14 13.18
CA HIS A 243 1.32 -3.92 12.40
C HIS A 243 2.71 -3.30 12.32
N ARG A 244 3.23 -3.20 11.10
CA ARG A 244 4.52 -2.61 10.82
C ARG A 244 4.34 -1.19 10.30
N TYR A 245 5.13 -0.27 10.82
CA TYR A 245 5.19 1.13 10.39
C TYR A 245 6.64 1.40 10.01
N SER A 246 6.92 1.67 8.73
CA SER A 246 8.29 1.87 8.24
C SER A 246 8.51 3.25 7.63
N HIS A 247 9.79 3.56 7.38
CA HIS A 247 10.26 4.80 6.78
C HIS A 247 10.00 6.03 7.65
N LEU A 248 9.87 5.82 8.96
CA LEU A 248 9.63 6.90 9.91
C LEU A 248 10.86 7.80 10.00
N GLN A 249 10.67 9.10 9.84
CA GLN A 249 11.73 10.09 10.08
C GLN A 249 12.09 10.14 11.57
N VAL A 250 11.06 10.06 12.41
CA VAL A 250 11.17 10.07 13.87
C VAL A 250 10.21 9.04 14.42
N ILE A 251 10.69 8.20 15.33
CA ILE A 251 9.84 7.35 16.17
C ILE A 251 9.53 8.11 17.45
N ASP A 252 8.26 8.11 17.87
CA ASP A 252 7.85 8.76 19.12
C ASP A 252 8.54 8.09 20.32
N PRO A 253 9.19 8.84 21.24
CA PRO A 253 9.91 8.24 22.37
C PRO A 253 9.05 7.38 23.31
N ALA A 254 7.73 7.55 23.32
CA ALA A 254 6.83 6.70 24.10
C ALA A 254 6.69 5.28 23.50
N VAL A 255 7.03 5.11 22.21
CA VAL A 255 6.98 3.85 21.48
C VAL A 255 8.28 3.09 21.69
N ARG A 256 8.33 2.32 22.77
CA ARG A 256 9.46 1.47 23.15
C ARG A 256 9.02 0.03 23.38
N PRO A 257 9.87 -0.98 23.14
CA PRO A 257 9.50 -2.38 23.30
C PRO A 257 8.85 -2.65 24.66
N GLY A 258 7.73 -3.39 24.65
CA GLY A 258 6.93 -3.70 25.83
C GLY A 258 5.86 -2.66 26.20
N ALA A 259 5.93 -1.43 25.70
CA ALA A 259 4.92 -0.40 25.95
C ALA A 259 3.55 -0.80 25.38
N ARG A 260 2.48 -0.35 26.04
CA ARG A 260 1.11 -0.43 25.52
C ARG A 260 0.81 0.86 24.76
N ILE A 261 0.30 0.71 23.54
CA ILE A 261 -0.07 1.81 22.65
C ILE A 261 -1.58 1.83 22.51
N SER A 262 -2.17 3.01 22.66
CA SER A 262 -3.61 3.21 22.47
C SER A 262 -3.95 3.41 20.99
N LEU A 263 -5.19 3.09 20.62
CA LEU A 263 -5.70 3.33 19.28
C LEU A 263 -5.57 4.83 18.92
N GLY A 264 -4.91 5.14 17.80
CA GLY A 264 -4.70 6.51 17.33
C GLY A 264 -3.64 7.31 18.09
N GLN A 265 -2.90 6.70 19.02
CA GLN A 265 -1.73 7.32 19.64
C GLN A 265 -0.62 7.52 18.60
N LYS A 266 0.14 8.62 18.71
CA LYS A 266 1.28 8.90 17.82
C LYS A 266 2.32 7.78 17.91
N VAL A 267 2.72 7.29 16.73
CA VAL A 267 3.80 6.31 16.56
C VAL A 267 5.08 6.99 16.12
N GLY A 268 4.97 8.02 15.29
CA GLY A 268 6.10 8.73 14.74
C GLY A 268 5.71 9.79 13.74
N VAL A 269 6.69 10.21 12.94
CA VAL A 269 6.52 11.17 11.85
C VAL A 269 6.94 10.51 10.56
N LEU A 270 6.11 10.64 9.53
CA LEU A 270 6.33 10.10 8.19
C LEU A 270 7.63 10.67 7.60
N GLY A 271 8.44 9.79 7.01
CA GLY A 271 9.73 10.14 6.46
C GLY A 271 10.04 9.39 5.17
N LYS A 272 11.33 9.24 4.90
CA LYS A 272 11.91 8.46 3.80
C LYS A 272 13.14 7.67 4.25
N GLU A 273 13.14 7.28 5.52
CA GLU A 273 14.27 6.54 6.12
C GLU A 273 14.29 5.08 5.68
N GLY A 274 15.39 4.37 5.94
CA GLY A 274 15.53 2.96 5.58
C GLY A 274 15.40 2.70 4.07
N GLY A 275 14.89 1.53 3.68
CA GLY A 275 14.75 1.15 2.26
C GLY A 275 13.59 1.81 1.52
N SER A 276 13.38 3.13 1.65
CA SER A 276 12.25 3.87 1.07
C SER A 276 12.41 4.23 -0.42
N GLY A 277 13.61 4.01 -0.96
CA GLY A 277 14.00 4.51 -2.29
C GLY A 277 14.22 6.03 -2.35
N GLY A 278 14.17 6.72 -1.22
CA GLY A 278 14.31 8.18 -1.13
C GLY A 278 13.02 8.96 -1.38
N TRP A 279 11.89 8.27 -1.50
CA TRP A 279 10.58 8.90 -1.55
C TRP A 279 9.87 8.86 -0.18
N SER A 280 9.09 9.88 0.14
CA SER A 280 8.50 10.00 1.48
C SER A 280 7.10 9.39 1.56
N HIS A 281 6.94 8.41 2.46
CA HIS A 281 5.70 7.67 2.66
C HIS A 281 5.70 6.94 4.00
N LEU A 282 4.51 6.51 4.42
CA LEU A 282 4.36 5.42 5.36
C LEU A 282 4.19 4.12 4.57
N HIS A 283 5.10 3.17 4.74
CA HIS A 283 4.85 1.77 4.41
C HIS A 283 4.21 1.11 5.62
N PHE A 284 2.97 0.64 5.44
CA PHE A 284 2.17 0.00 6.48
C PHE A 284 1.69 -1.38 6.03
N ASP A 285 1.99 -2.39 6.84
CA ASP A 285 1.69 -3.79 6.59
C ASP A 285 1.10 -4.43 7.85
N ILE A 286 0.13 -5.30 7.62
CA ILE A 286 -0.44 -6.16 8.66
C ILE A 286 0.00 -7.58 8.34
N THR A 287 0.62 -8.26 9.30
CA THR A 287 1.07 -9.64 9.18
C THR A 287 0.33 -10.52 10.18
N SER A 288 -0.19 -11.64 9.71
CA SER A 288 -0.87 -12.64 10.53
C SER A 288 -0.50 -14.06 10.09
N ARG A 289 -0.86 -15.06 10.90
CA ARG A 289 -0.77 -16.46 10.48
C ARG A 289 -1.81 -16.73 9.39
N GLN A 290 -1.33 -17.20 8.25
CA GLN A 290 -2.16 -17.45 7.07
C GLN A 290 -2.69 -18.89 7.04
N PRO A 291 -3.64 -19.25 6.16
CA PRO A 291 -4.15 -20.62 6.04
C PRO A 291 -3.06 -21.68 5.77
N SER A 292 -1.91 -21.27 5.24
CA SER A 292 -0.72 -22.11 5.07
C SER A 292 0.03 -22.43 6.37
N GLY A 293 -0.28 -21.75 7.48
CA GLY A 293 0.47 -21.79 8.74
C GLY A 293 1.66 -20.81 8.80
N LEU A 294 2.06 -20.23 7.67
CA LEU A 294 3.15 -19.27 7.60
C LEU A 294 2.71 -17.88 8.09
N TRP A 295 3.66 -17.08 8.57
CA TRP A 295 3.47 -15.64 8.64
C TRP A 295 3.34 -15.09 7.22
N GLY A 296 2.38 -14.19 7.00
CA GLY A 296 2.23 -13.51 5.72
C GLY A 296 1.30 -12.32 5.79
N ILE A 297 1.29 -11.52 4.73
CA ILE A 297 0.48 -10.32 4.64
C ILE A 297 -1.02 -10.62 4.75
N GLN A 298 -1.65 -9.94 5.70
CA GLN A 298 -3.06 -9.66 5.77
C GLN A 298 -3.31 -8.33 5.07
N GLU A 299 -3.82 -8.38 3.84
CA GLU A 299 -4.05 -7.18 3.02
C GLU A 299 -4.87 -6.13 3.80
N GLY A 300 -4.40 -4.88 3.88
CA GLY A 300 -4.97 -3.87 4.77
C GLY A 300 -5.88 -2.85 4.10
N TYR A 301 -5.96 -2.80 2.76
CA TYR A 301 -6.58 -1.71 2.01
C TYR A 301 -8.05 -1.54 2.38
N ALA A 302 -8.81 -2.64 2.44
CA ALA A 302 -10.20 -2.61 2.87
C ALA A 302 -10.35 -2.08 4.31
N PHE A 303 -9.47 -2.45 5.23
CA PHE A 303 -9.53 -2.03 6.62
C PHE A 303 -9.22 -0.54 6.79
N ILE A 304 -8.21 -0.06 6.09
CA ILE A 304 -7.82 1.35 6.10
C ILE A 304 -8.89 2.19 5.40
N TRP A 305 -9.45 1.73 4.28
CA TRP A 305 -10.57 2.38 3.59
C TRP A 305 -11.77 2.56 4.52
N GLU A 306 -12.20 1.48 5.18
CA GLU A 306 -13.33 1.52 6.10
C GLU A 306 -13.07 2.43 7.30
N ALA A 307 -11.85 2.38 7.87
CA ALA A 307 -11.45 3.27 8.96
C ALA A 307 -11.46 4.75 8.55
N TYR A 308 -10.91 5.07 7.37
CA TYR A 308 -10.94 6.42 6.82
C TYR A 308 -12.38 6.90 6.63
N HIS A 309 -13.26 6.07 6.09
CA HIS A 309 -14.68 6.39 5.92
C HIS A 309 -15.37 6.74 7.24
N ARG A 310 -15.13 5.96 8.29
CA ARG A 310 -15.71 6.21 9.61
C ARG A 310 -15.19 7.49 10.25
N GLN A 311 -13.90 7.79 10.07
CA GLN A 311 -13.26 8.94 10.72
C GLN A 311 -13.54 10.26 9.99
N TYR A 312 -13.56 10.25 8.66
CA TYR A 312 -13.59 11.48 7.86
C TYR A 312 -14.87 11.65 7.05
N ALA A 313 -15.73 10.62 6.97
CA ALA A 313 -17.02 10.65 6.27
C ALA A 313 -16.98 11.34 4.88
N PRO A 314 -16.05 10.93 3.99
CA PRO A 314 -15.88 11.53 2.68
C PRO A 314 -17.18 11.44 1.87
N LYS A 315 -17.47 12.44 1.04
CA LYS A 315 -18.68 12.44 0.19
C LYS A 315 -18.48 11.68 -1.11
N ILE A 316 -17.27 11.77 -1.65
CA ILE A 316 -16.86 11.17 -2.91
C ILE A 316 -15.35 10.98 -2.84
N ILE A 317 -14.86 9.90 -3.43
CA ILE A 317 -13.43 9.57 -3.55
C ILE A 317 -13.16 9.21 -5.00
N ALA A 318 -12.28 9.96 -5.65
CA ALA A 318 -11.73 9.61 -6.95
C ALA A 318 -10.64 8.53 -6.79
N VAL A 319 -10.62 7.54 -7.68
CA VAL A 319 -9.59 6.48 -7.70
C VAL A 319 -9.16 6.20 -9.13
N ALA A 320 -8.01 6.74 -9.53
CA ALA A 320 -7.42 6.65 -10.88
C ALA A 320 -6.17 5.74 -10.93
N ARG A 321 -6.05 4.84 -9.95
CA ARG A 321 -4.87 3.99 -9.67
C ARG A 321 -5.15 2.52 -10.04
N PRO A 322 -4.14 1.63 -10.18
CA PRO A 322 -2.68 1.80 -9.97
C PRO A 322 -1.99 2.63 -11.05
N HIS A 323 -0.68 2.86 -10.90
CA HIS A 323 0.15 3.41 -11.98
C HIS A 323 0.20 2.48 -13.19
N ARG A 324 0.62 3.03 -14.33
CA ARG A 324 0.80 2.32 -15.59
C ARG A 324 2.25 2.40 -16.06
N PHE A 325 2.72 1.33 -16.66
CA PHE A 325 4.08 1.20 -17.20
C PHE A 325 3.98 0.59 -18.61
N VAL A 326 4.33 1.37 -19.64
CA VAL A 326 4.13 1.00 -21.04
C VAL A 326 5.25 1.51 -21.93
N PHE A 327 5.43 0.93 -23.12
CA PHE A 327 6.27 1.55 -24.14
C PHE A 327 5.54 2.71 -24.84
N SER A 328 6.31 3.65 -25.39
CA SER A 328 5.78 4.67 -26.29
C SER A 328 5.08 4.00 -27.49
N GLY A 329 3.94 4.57 -27.88
CA GLY A 329 3.08 4.03 -28.94
C GLY A 329 2.16 2.87 -28.52
N GLU A 330 2.31 2.31 -27.32
CA GLU A 330 1.38 1.29 -26.82
C GLU A 330 0.09 1.92 -26.28
N LYS A 331 -0.98 1.13 -26.33
CA LYS A 331 -2.28 1.49 -25.73
C LYS A 331 -2.24 1.20 -24.24
N VAL A 332 -2.72 2.15 -23.45
CA VAL A 332 -2.92 2.00 -22.02
C VAL A 332 -4.35 2.36 -21.64
N VAL A 333 -4.93 1.60 -20.72
CA VAL A 333 -6.27 1.86 -20.18
C VAL A 333 -6.15 2.59 -18.85
N LEU A 334 -6.70 3.79 -18.77
CA LEU A 334 -6.89 4.51 -17.51
C LEU A 334 -8.28 4.19 -16.96
N ASP A 335 -8.35 3.86 -15.68
CA ASP A 335 -9.55 3.29 -15.07
C ASP A 335 -9.91 4.00 -13.76
N GLY A 336 -11.02 4.74 -13.83
CA GLY A 336 -11.63 5.46 -12.73
C GLY A 336 -12.75 4.69 -12.02
N SER A 337 -13.10 3.48 -12.49
CA SER A 337 -14.30 2.74 -12.03
C SER A 337 -14.28 2.35 -10.55
N LYS A 338 -13.11 2.42 -9.91
CA LYS A 338 -12.91 2.18 -8.46
C LYS A 338 -13.28 3.39 -7.59
N SER A 339 -13.67 4.51 -8.22
CA SER A 339 -14.17 5.70 -7.52
C SER A 339 -15.48 5.41 -6.79
N TRP A 340 -15.68 6.07 -5.66
CA TRP A 340 -16.80 5.81 -4.76
C TRP A 340 -17.55 7.10 -4.41
N SER A 341 -18.86 6.97 -4.15
CA SER A 341 -19.68 8.06 -3.64
C SER A 341 -20.62 7.60 -2.52
N ALA A 342 -20.74 8.43 -1.48
CA ALA A 342 -21.72 8.28 -0.41
C ALA A 342 -23.17 8.45 -0.90
N ALA A 343 -23.37 9.05 -2.09
CA ALA A 343 -24.67 9.16 -2.74
C ALA A 343 -25.08 7.89 -3.51
N GLY A 344 -24.28 6.82 -3.45
CA GLY A 344 -24.58 5.50 -3.98
C GLY A 344 -23.90 5.17 -5.31
N ARG A 345 -23.72 6.15 -6.20
CA ARG A 345 -22.93 5.99 -7.43
C ARG A 345 -22.27 7.28 -7.89
N VAL A 346 -21.15 7.16 -8.58
CA VAL A 346 -20.55 8.23 -9.38
C VAL A 346 -21.38 8.39 -10.66
N ALA A 347 -21.76 9.63 -10.97
CA ALA A 347 -22.60 9.96 -12.13
C ALA A 347 -21.78 10.29 -13.38
N GLN A 348 -20.61 10.91 -13.21
CA GLN A 348 -19.75 11.36 -14.32
C GLN A 348 -18.28 11.14 -14.00
N TYR A 349 -17.53 10.79 -15.05
CA TYR A 349 -16.08 10.62 -15.06
C TYR A 349 -15.54 11.46 -16.21
N ASP A 350 -14.77 12.49 -15.88
CA ASP A 350 -14.11 13.38 -16.84
C ASP A 350 -12.60 13.26 -16.70
N TRP A 351 -11.93 13.02 -17.82
CA TRP A 351 -10.49 12.94 -17.92
C TRP A 351 -9.96 14.19 -18.61
N THR A 352 -8.96 14.83 -18.01
CA THR A 352 -8.18 15.89 -18.66
C THR A 352 -6.75 15.45 -18.75
N PHE A 353 -6.19 15.53 -19.95
CA PHE A 353 -4.87 15.04 -20.24
C PHE A 353 -3.82 16.13 -20.19
N THR A 354 -2.58 15.74 -19.92
CA THR A 354 -1.40 16.63 -19.90
C THR A 354 -1.13 17.35 -21.22
N ASP A 355 -1.65 16.83 -22.35
CA ASP A 355 -1.61 17.46 -23.67
C ASP A 355 -2.77 18.47 -23.90
N GLY A 356 -3.64 18.67 -22.91
CA GLY A 356 -4.81 19.55 -22.96
C GLY A 356 -6.07 18.93 -23.56
N SER A 357 -6.00 17.71 -24.09
CA SER A 357 -7.19 16.99 -24.58
C SER A 357 -8.02 16.43 -23.43
N SER A 358 -9.25 16.00 -23.72
CA SER A 358 -10.18 15.46 -22.71
C SER A 358 -10.93 14.23 -23.21
N ALA A 359 -11.37 13.39 -22.28
CA ALA A 359 -12.26 12.26 -22.55
C ALA A 359 -13.27 12.09 -21.41
N SER A 360 -14.31 11.29 -21.64
CA SER A 360 -15.31 10.95 -20.62
C SER A 360 -15.53 9.44 -20.57
N GLY A 361 -15.89 8.95 -19.38
CA GLY A 361 -16.14 7.53 -19.12
C GLY A 361 -15.29 6.97 -17.99
N SER A 362 -15.77 5.91 -17.35
CA SER A 362 -15.06 5.28 -16.22
C SER A 362 -13.77 4.57 -16.64
N SER A 363 -13.60 4.30 -17.93
CA SER A 363 -12.42 3.69 -18.52
C SER A 363 -12.13 4.37 -19.87
N VAL A 364 -10.88 4.77 -20.10
CA VAL A 364 -10.45 5.45 -21.33
C VAL A 364 -9.14 4.85 -21.84
N GLU A 365 -9.01 4.75 -23.16
CA GLU A 365 -7.79 4.29 -23.82
C GLU A 365 -6.93 5.48 -24.23
N ARG A 366 -5.61 5.39 -24.00
CA ARG A 366 -4.62 6.42 -24.34
C ARG A 366 -3.38 5.81 -24.96
N THR A 367 -2.66 6.63 -25.73
CA THR A 367 -1.35 6.30 -26.30
C THR A 367 -0.45 7.53 -26.20
N TYR A 368 0.82 7.31 -25.85
CA TYR A 368 1.80 8.36 -25.66
C TYR A 368 2.91 8.21 -26.69
N ALA A 369 3.19 9.28 -27.44
CA ALA A 369 4.22 9.25 -28.47
C ALA A 369 5.64 9.42 -27.89
N GLN A 370 5.75 10.13 -26.77
CA GLN A 370 7.03 10.45 -26.13
C GLN A 370 7.16 9.73 -24.80
N SER A 371 8.39 9.40 -24.43
CA SER A 371 8.72 8.86 -23.13
C SER A 371 8.76 9.96 -22.07
N GLY A 372 8.35 9.64 -20.86
CA GLY A 372 8.10 10.60 -19.78
C GLY A 372 7.26 9.99 -18.66
N GLU A 373 7.04 10.76 -17.60
CA GLU A 373 6.05 10.46 -16.58
C GLU A 373 4.88 11.43 -16.70
N TYR A 374 3.71 10.87 -16.96
CA TYR A 374 2.45 11.58 -17.13
C TYR A 374 1.58 11.43 -15.88
N SER A 375 0.79 12.44 -15.58
CA SER A 375 -0.16 12.47 -14.45
C SER A 375 -1.49 12.98 -14.95
N GLU A 376 -2.36 12.06 -15.37
CA GLU A 376 -3.63 12.39 -16.03
C GLU A 376 -4.75 12.59 -15.02
N ILE A 377 -5.52 13.67 -15.18
CA ILE A 377 -6.48 14.12 -14.18
C ILE A 377 -7.80 13.38 -14.38
N LEU A 378 -8.24 12.63 -13.37
CA LEU A 378 -9.60 12.15 -13.25
C LEU A 378 -10.39 13.11 -12.35
N LYS A 379 -11.48 13.65 -12.86
CA LYS A 379 -12.54 14.29 -12.09
C LYS A 379 -13.76 13.37 -12.05
N VAL A 380 -14.25 13.09 -10.85
CA VAL A 380 -15.53 12.38 -10.67
C VAL A 380 -16.57 13.31 -10.10
N THR A 381 -17.81 13.15 -10.55
CA THR A 381 -18.97 13.86 -10.01
C THR A 381 -20.06 12.86 -9.63
N ASP A 382 -20.63 12.96 -8.43
CA ASP A 382 -21.74 12.10 -8.01
C ASP A 382 -23.12 12.66 -8.37
N THR A 383 -24.17 11.90 -8.03
CA THR A 383 -25.56 12.27 -8.30
C THR A 383 -26.07 13.49 -7.53
N ARG A 384 -25.30 13.99 -6.56
CA ARG A 384 -25.58 15.23 -5.80
C ARG A 384 -24.69 16.39 -6.23
N GLY A 385 -23.90 16.23 -7.30
CA GLY A 385 -22.98 17.25 -7.80
C GLY A 385 -21.70 17.39 -6.98
N GLN A 386 -21.41 16.47 -6.05
CA GLN A 386 -20.14 16.48 -5.33
C GLN A 386 -19.02 15.99 -6.22
N VAL A 387 -17.86 16.63 -6.11
CA VAL A 387 -16.70 16.37 -6.96
C VAL A 387 -15.53 15.83 -6.14
N ASP A 388 -14.70 14.99 -6.75
CA ASP A 388 -13.33 14.71 -6.27
C ASP A 388 -12.38 14.50 -7.45
N TYR A 389 -11.07 14.54 -7.14
CA TYR A 389 -10.00 14.40 -8.12
C TYR A 389 -8.96 13.39 -7.64
N ASP A 390 -8.46 12.59 -8.58
CA ASP A 390 -7.27 11.74 -8.44
C ASP A 390 -6.52 11.71 -9.77
N PHE A 391 -5.30 11.16 -9.77
CA PHE A 391 -4.39 11.26 -10.91
C PHE A 391 -3.87 9.89 -11.33
N ALA A 392 -4.03 9.56 -12.60
CA ALA A 392 -3.47 8.34 -13.18
C ALA A 392 -2.02 8.60 -13.60
N VAL A 393 -1.08 7.96 -12.90
CA VAL A 393 0.33 8.02 -13.26
C VAL A 393 0.64 7.03 -14.38
N VAL A 394 1.25 7.51 -15.47
CA VAL A 394 1.69 6.68 -16.59
C VAL A 394 3.17 6.94 -16.85
N LEU A 395 4.00 5.94 -16.58
CA LEU A 395 5.42 5.96 -16.92
C LEU A 395 5.60 5.32 -18.31
N VAL A 396 6.05 6.13 -19.27
CA VAL A 396 6.20 5.73 -20.67
C VAL A 396 7.68 5.59 -21.01
N ILE A 397 8.08 4.41 -21.46
CA ILE A 397 9.47 4.08 -21.80
C ILE A 397 9.69 4.15 -23.30
N ASP A 398 10.84 4.68 -23.71
CA ASP A 398 11.26 4.65 -25.11
C ASP A 398 11.61 3.21 -25.52
N LYS A 399 10.88 2.68 -26.49
CA LYS A 399 11.11 1.32 -27.01
C LYS A 399 12.49 1.14 -27.65
N SER A 400 13.07 2.21 -28.21
CA SER A 400 14.40 2.17 -28.85
C SER A 400 15.55 2.22 -27.83
N ALA A 401 15.28 2.68 -26.61
CA ALA A 401 16.26 2.81 -25.54
C ALA A 401 15.63 2.43 -24.18
N PRO A 402 15.20 1.17 -23.98
CA PRO A 402 14.40 0.76 -22.82
C PRO A 402 15.10 0.90 -21.46
N ASP A 403 16.44 0.92 -21.45
CA ASP A 403 17.23 1.11 -20.22
C ASP A 403 17.48 2.60 -19.90
N GLN A 404 17.12 3.53 -20.80
CA GLN A 404 17.21 4.97 -20.56
C GLN A 404 15.90 5.51 -19.98
N LEU A 405 15.65 5.15 -18.72
CA LEU A 405 14.41 5.50 -18.03
C LEU A 405 14.22 7.04 -17.96
N PRO A 406 13.01 7.54 -18.21
CA PRO A 406 12.71 8.97 -18.05
C PRO A 406 12.71 9.36 -16.56
N PRO A 407 12.78 10.67 -16.26
CA PRO A 407 12.63 11.15 -14.89
C PRO A 407 11.26 10.77 -14.33
N THR A 408 11.19 10.64 -13.01
CA THR A 408 9.93 10.60 -12.25
C THR A 408 9.92 11.72 -11.21
N ILE A 409 8.75 12.08 -10.70
CA ILE A 409 8.57 13.20 -9.78
C ILE A 409 7.59 12.82 -8.65
N HIS A 410 7.94 13.17 -7.43
CA HIS A 410 7.08 12.99 -6.26
C HIS A 410 6.76 14.35 -5.62
N PRO A 411 5.57 14.90 -5.90
CA PRO A 411 5.05 16.05 -5.17
C PRO A 411 4.31 15.62 -3.90
N ALA A 412 4.37 16.44 -2.86
CA ALA A 412 3.54 16.33 -1.67
C ALA A 412 3.26 17.71 -1.08
N PHE A 413 2.24 17.81 -0.22
CA PHE A 413 1.92 19.06 0.48
C PHE A 413 1.45 18.79 1.92
N ALA A 414 1.57 19.81 2.77
CA ALA A 414 1.02 19.81 4.12
C ALA A 414 0.69 21.25 4.59
N PRO A 415 -0.35 21.45 5.42
CA PRO A 415 -1.33 20.44 5.85
C PRO A 415 -2.21 20.00 4.67
N THR A 416 -2.90 18.86 4.81
CA THR A 416 -3.72 18.27 3.73
C THR A 416 -5.22 18.29 4.01
N VAL A 417 -5.60 18.73 5.21
CA VAL A 417 -6.97 18.86 5.71
C VAL A 417 -7.10 20.17 6.46
N ASN A 418 -8.31 20.70 6.57
CA ASN A 418 -8.63 21.93 7.31
C ASN A 418 -7.85 23.17 6.82
N ILE A 419 -7.50 23.23 5.53
CA ILE A 419 -6.81 24.37 4.93
C ILE A 419 -7.85 25.46 4.68
N ARG A 420 -7.62 26.69 5.17
CA ARG A 420 -8.49 27.83 4.91
C ARG A 420 -7.82 28.82 3.97
N ALA A 421 -8.62 29.68 3.35
CA ALA A 421 -8.10 30.77 2.53
C ALA A 421 -7.12 31.63 3.35
N GLY A 422 -5.95 31.87 2.78
CA GLY A 422 -4.85 32.60 3.41
C GLY A 422 -3.92 31.74 4.30
N ASP A 423 -4.27 30.50 4.64
CA ASP A 423 -3.38 29.61 5.39
C ASP A 423 -2.14 29.24 4.56
N PRO A 424 -0.95 29.11 5.19
CA PRO A 424 0.22 28.64 4.48
C PRO A 424 0.11 27.14 4.19
N VAL A 425 0.32 26.78 2.94
CA VAL A 425 0.49 25.39 2.50
C VAL A 425 1.94 25.21 2.07
N THR A 426 2.63 24.26 2.69
CA THR A 426 3.99 23.87 2.30
C THR A 426 3.91 22.81 1.23
N PHE A 427 4.59 23.04 0.12
CA PHE A 427 4.75 22.10 -0.99
C PHE A 427 6.17 21.58 -1.00
N LYS A 428 6.30 20.26 -1.14
CA LYS A 428 7.58 19.56 -1.27
C LYS A 428 7.59 18.78 -2.57
N VAL A 429 8.72 18.79 -3.27
CA VAL A 429 8.92 17.95 -4.45
C VAL A 429 10.32 17.38 -4.50
N ARG A 430 10.42 16.14 -4.98
CA ARG A 430 11.68 15.52 -5.35
C ARG A 430 11.52 14.82 -6.70
N SER A 431 12.46 15.07 -7.60
CA SER A 431 12.56 14.30 -8.83
C SER A 431 13.57 13.17 -8.68
N PHE A 432 13.45 12.15 -9.52
CA PHE A 432 14.32 10.99 -9.53
C PHE A 432 14.89 10.80 -10.93
N ARG A 433 16.03 10.10 -11.03
CA ARG A 433 16.70 9.76 -12.29
C ARG A 433 17.19 10.97 -13.11
N THR A 434 17.18 12.17 -12.54
CA THR A 434 17.79 13.37 -13.16
C THR A 434 18.18 14.42 -12.14
N THR A 435 19.29 15.11 -12.39
CA THR A 435 19.71 16.35 -11.69
C THR A 435 19.68 17.57 -12.62
N ALA A 436 19.31 17.39 -13.90
CA ALA A 436 19.17 18.44 -14.90
C ALA A 436 17.84 19.20 -14.72
N GLY A 437 17.80 20.48 -15.10
CA GLY A 437 16.59 21.30 -14.99
C GLY A 437 16.21 21.66 -13.55
N HIS A 438 14.97 22.13 -13.41
CA HIS A 438 14.34 22.57 -12.16
C HIS A 438 12.88 22.10 -12.12
N GLU A 439 12.33 21.90 -10.94
CA GLU A 439 10.89 21.70 -10.74
C GLU A 439 10.15 23.04 -10.78
N THR A 440 9.12 23.15 -11.63
CA THR A 440 8.29 24.36 -11.73
C THR A 440 6.86 24.09 -11.28
N TRP A 441 6.43 24.82 -10.25
CA TRP A 441 5.10 24.75 -9.66
C TRP A 441 4.14 25.73 -10.32
N ASP A 442 2.95 25.25 -10.63
CA ASP A 442 1.75 26.02 -10.95
C ASP A 442 0.68 25.67 -9.92
N PHE A 443 0.26 26.66 -9.12
CA PHE A 443 -0.67 26.42 -8.02
C PHE A 443 -2.14 26.33 -8.47
N GLY A 444 -2.43 26.59 -9.75
CA GLY A 444 -3.78 26.44 -10.31
C GLY A 444 -4.77 27.52 -9.86
N ASP A 445 -4.30 28.60 -9.22
CA ASP A 445 -5.11 29.76 -8.80
C ASP A 445 -4.80 31.04 -9.59
N GLY A 446 -3.91 30.95 -10.58
CA GLY A 446 -3.47 32.06 -11.41
C GLY A 446 -2.32 32.89 -10.83
N SER A 447 -1.75 32.50 -9.68
CA SER A 447 -0.52 33.12 -9.18
C SER A 447 0.67 32.87 -10.09
N GLU A 448 1.76 33.61 -9.89
CA GLU A 448 3.02 33.34 -10.58
C GLU A 448 3.52 31.93 -10.24
N LYS A 449 4.16 31.30 -11.24
CA LYS A 449 4.81 30.00 -11.09
C LYS A 449 6.05 30.13 -10.23
N VAL A 450 6.36 29.08 -9.48
CA VAL A 450 7.56 29.04 -8.62
C VAL A 450 8.47 27.91 -9.05
N THR A 451 9.75 28.24 -9.26
CA THR A 451 10.78 27.26 -9.61
C THR A 451 11.64 26.91 -8.40
N VAL A 452 11.84 25.62 -8.16
CA VAL A 452 12.69 25.07 -7.11
C VAL A 452 13.62 23.99 -7.68
N LYS A 453 14.59 23.51 -6.90
CA LYS A 453 15.49 22.45 -7.34
C LYS A 453 15.70 21.41 -6.26
N SER A 454 15.17 20.21 -6.47
CA SER A 454 15.46 19.06 -5.61
C SER A 454 16.83 18.46 -5.96
N ASP A 455 17.34 17.61 -5.08
CA ASP A 455 18.62 16.96 -5.28
C ASP A 455 18.60 15.90 -6.41
N GLY A 456 17.43 15.52 -6.92
CA GLY A 456 17.32 14.48 -7.96
C GLY A 456 17.47 13.06 -7.42
N ASN A 457 17.32 12.86 -6.10
CA ASN A 457 17.56 11.59 -5.40
C ASN A 457 19.01 11.08 -5.48
N VAL A 458 19.99 11.99 -5.49
CA VAL A 458 21.42 11.62 -5.45
C VAL A 458 21.82 10.99 -4.13
N ASP A 459 21.22 11.42 -3.02
CA ASP A 459 21.33 10.76 -1.72
C ASP A 459 19.92 10.55 -1.15
N GLN A 460 19.46 9.29 -1.16
CA GLN A 460 18.12 8.91 -0.68
C GLN A 460 17.79 9.49 0.71
N HIS A 461 18.79 9.64 1.58
CA HIS A 461 18.65 10.09 2.96
C HIS A 461 19.04 11.56 3.19
N ALA A 462 19.34 12.33 2.15
CA ALA A 462 19.59 13.76 2.25
C ALA A 462 18.44 14.46 3.00
N LYS A 463 18.74 15.17 4.09
CA LYS A 463 17.74 15.85 4.94
C LYS A 463 16.96 16.93 4.18
N ASP A 464 17.58 17.50 3.17
CA ASP A 464 17.09 18.54 2.27
C ASP A 464 16.96 18.05 0.82
N GLY A 465 16.81 16.74 0.61
CA GLY A 465 16.64 16.15 -0.72
C GLY A 465 15.35 16.61 -1.43
N TYR A 466 14.28 16.90 -0.67
CA TYR A 466 13.08 17.55 -1.19
C TYR A 466 13.28 19.05 -1.27
N ALA A 467 13.00 19.62 -2.43
CA ALA A 467 12.84 21.05 -2.56
C ALA A 467 11.52 21.51 -1.95
N VAL A 468 11.52 22.70 -1.35
CA VAL A 468 10.39 23.21 -0.58
C VAL A 468 9.98 24.60 -1.08
N THR A 469 8.68 24.82 -1.19
CA THR A 469 8.08 26.15 -1.37
C THR A 469 6.82 26.28 -0.51
N GLN A 470 6.31 27.50 -0.34
CA GLN A 470 5.06 27.76 0.35
C GLN A 470 4.14 28.61 -0.52
N HIS A 471 2.84 28.34 -0.43
CA HIS A 471 1.80 29.13 -1.11
C HIS A 471 0.62 29.40 -0.18
N ARG A 472 -0.14 30.46 -0.48
CA ARG A 472 -1.36 30.83 0.22
C ARG A 472 -2.47 31.09 -0.78
N PHE A 473 -3.48 30.24 -0.79
CA PHE A 473 -4.64 30.41 -1.67
C PHE A 473 -5.54 31.52 -1.13
N ALA A 474 -5.80 32.55 -1.95
CA ALA A 474 -6.56 33.72 -1.52
C ALA A 474 -8.06 33.44 -1.31
N ARG A 475 -8.58 32.36 -1.90
CA ARG A 475 -10.02 32.03 -1.87
C ARG A 475 -10.23 30.55 -1.54
N PRO A 476 -11.40 30.20 -0.99
CA PRO A 476 -11.85 28.82 -0.92
C PRO A 476 -11.99 28.21 -2.32
N GLY A 477 -11.69 26.93 -2.45
CA GLY A 477 -11.73 26.26 -3.75
C GLY A 477 -11.11 24.87 -3.72
N ARG A 478 -11.07 24.24 -4.89
CA ARG A 478 -10.33 22.99 -5.12
C ARG A 478 -9.29 23.29 -6.17
N TYR A 479 -8.04 23.29 -5.76
CA TYR A 479 -6.91 23.65 -6.62
C TYR A 479 -6.20 22.40 -7.09
N LEU A 480 -5.97 22.30 -8.40
CA LEU A 480 -5.12 21.28 -9.00
C LEU A 480 -3.74 21.88 -9.16
N VAL A 481 -2.88 21.63 -8.19
CA VAL A 481 -1.50 22.10 -8.20
C VAL A 481 -0.70 21.16 -9.08
N ARG A 482 0.05 21.71 -10.03
CA ARG A 482 0.90 20.98 -10.96
C ARG A 482 2.36 21.28 -10.69
N VAL A 483 3.21 20.26 -10.77
CA VAL A 483 4.66 20.43 -10.84
C VAL A 483 5.23 19.63 -11.99
N GLU A 484 6.22 20.18 -12.68
CA GLU A 484 6.91 19.46 -13.74
C GLU A 484 8.42 19.70 -13.71
N ARG A 485 9.16 18.75 -14.28
CA ARG A 485 10.59 18.86 -14.55
C ARG A 485 10.94 18.16 -15.85
N THR A 486 11.83 18.76 -16.63
CA THR A 486 12.35 18.18 -17.88
C THR A 486 13.84 17.87 -17.73
N ASN A 487 14.25 16.68 -18.17
CA ASN A 487 15.65 16.26 -18.15
C ASN A 487 16.42 16.77 -19.39
N GLU A 488 17.71 16.45 -19.46
CA GLU A 488 18.61 16.81 -20.56
C GLU A 488 18.22 16.22 -21.94
N ARG A 489 17.34 15.20 -21.96
CA ARG A 489 16.84 14.55 -23.18
C ARG A 489 15.48 15.11 -23.64
N GLY A 490 14.94 16.11 -22.94
CA GLY A 490 13.62 16.67 -23.22
C GLY A 490 12.45 15.82 -22.70
N GLN A 491 12.71 14.75 -21.93
CA GLN A 491 11.67 13.94 -21.30
C GLN A 491 11.18 14.65 -20.04
N THR A 492 9.86 14.69 -19.86
CA THR A 492 9.22 15.43 -18.76
C THR A 492 8.62 14.47 -17.74
N ALA A 493 8.73 14.82 -16.47
CA ALA A 493 7.96 14.22 -15.38
C ALA A 493 6.96 15.24 -14.85
N ILE A 494 5.68 14.86 -14.74
CA ILE A 494 4.58 15.71 -14.30
C ILE A 494 3.91 15.07 -13.09
N GLY A 495 3.68 15.87 -12.05
CA GLY A 495 2.87 15.48 -10.90
C GLY A 495 1.77 16.48 -10.63
N HIS A 496 0.64 15.99 -10.11
CA HIS A 496 -0.48 16.81 -9.67
C HIS A 496 -0.84 16.54 -8.20
N LEU A 497 -1.36 17.56 -7.53
CA LEU A 497 -1.92 17.48 -6.18
C LEU A 497 -3.32 18.13 -6.17
N HIS A 498 -4.25 17.54 -5.45
CA HIS A 498 -5.57 18.12 -5.20
C HIS A 498 -5.58 18.78 -3.82
N VAL A 499 -5.57 20.13 -3.80
CA VAL A 499 -5.56 20.94 -2.59
C VAL A 499 -6.95 21.54 -2.34
N PRO A 500 -7.71 21.04 -1.34
CA PRO A 500 -9.01 21.58 -0.98
C PRO A 500 -8.81 22.71 0.03
N VAL A 501 -9.33 23.89 -0.30
CA VAL A 501 -9.30 25.08 0.56
C VAL A 501 -10.73 25.41 0.97
N GLU A 502 -11.00 25.33 2.26
CA GLU A 502 -12.31 25.51 2.85
C GLU A 502 -12.68 27.00 2.95
N ALA A 503 -14.00 27.25 2.92
CA ALA A 503 -14.52 28.54 3.34
C ALA A 503 -14.23 28.71 4.83
N GLY A 504 -13.55 29.79 5.21
CA GLY A 504 -13.38 30.10 6.63
C GLY A 504 -14.75 30.19 7.29
N ASN A 505 -14.96 29.47 8.40
CA ASN A 505 -16.16 29.68 9.19
C ASN A 505 -16.17 31.14 9.64
N SER A 506 -17.13 31.93 9.15
CA SER A 506 -17.54 33.17 9.81
C SER A 506 -18.26 32.80 11.11
N SER A 507 -17.52 32.27 12.08
CA SER A 507 -17.96 32.20 13.47
C SER A 507 -16.95 32.97 14.30
N ALA A 508 -16.86 34.27 14.01
CA ALA A 508 -16.70 35.25 15.06
C ALA A 508 -18.08 35.43 15.70
N VAL A 509 -18.38 34.60 16.70
CA VAL A 509 -19.37 34.94 17.72
C VAL A 509 -18.66 34.73 19.05
N LYS A 510 -18.78 35.77 19.87
CA LYS A 510 -18.08 36.07 21.12
C LYS A 510 -17.94 34.92 22.11
#